data_AF-A0A1F3VD70-F1
#
_entry.id   AF-A0A1F3VD70-F1
#
_cell.length_a   1.000
_cell.length_b   1.000
_cell.length_c   1.000
_cell.angle_alpha   90.00
_cell.angle_beta   90.00
_cell.angle_gamma   90.00
#
_symmetry.space_group_name_H-M   'P 1'
#
loop_
_entity.id
_entity.type
_entity.pdbx_description
1 polymer ?
#
loop_
_entity_poly.entity_id
_entity_poly.type
_entity_poly.pdbx_seq_one_letter_code
_entity_poly.pdbx_strand_id
1 'polypeptide(L)'
;MQRVRGPIFRLMAVIGDLACAYTLHSLLSSYEQLGILNKNIQLWMITQLKVAESSLALLDWGAFLVLLYFIYIGFRLYSTLIFGVSFSQWIIGIRGTSNRLWNRIGGMVRVILELPLAPFLFFDLPCWFKKKTIKEWLSFTELYVKDNVFIWLVSFVIIPLMAVGSLFSPMLINLTVLDGILLDRMLEKKDALTNESNFSAFAQYSSNYYKLSSFTGLKDNRFLLIPNFIIEKTKNRNRVTPYVTIYDKQLKATLEMKIVGDLSLLNILAEGEKANFFFARQFPRIAKILKGPRELYLPRAYEKSYQSELALSSEVLKEIRTCIQQALELSLKNLWPHVMKAGPFIKGDVLIRNVLLSVAESGGEGMPQMEVVQIGGQQFLQFRQTLTHRPLETQWVERLISVETNNIQILEFTTSLDKNAQSSLDDFKQTFFGNISWYFDYKDIFAYPTDNGALGPFSVIDFYLQNQIPPDKKSEFEDYVYHYFFDLGKYALDNSDETLRNLLLTTTMRIVDVAKLKNIKDVDYYSLRYINFMQALKMALVQNNADYFAN
;
A
#
# COMPACT_ATOMS: atom_id res chain seq x y z
N MET A 1 43.24 -14.74 -42.74
CA MET A 1 42.82 -14.24 -41.40
C MET A 1 41.94 -13.01 -41.60
N GLN A 2 40.61 -13.18 -41.55
CA GLN A 2 39.69 -12.03 -41.61
C GLN A 2 39.85 -11.20 -40.33
N ARG A 3 40.30 -9.95 -40.47
CA ARG A 3 40.48 -9.00 -39.36
C ARG A 3 39.15 -8.75 -38.66
N VAL A 4 39.19 -8.72 -37.33
CA VAL A 4 38.10 -8.42 -36.38
C VAL A 4 37.27 -7.22 -36.87
N ARG A 5 36.16 -7.48 -37.58
CA ARG A 5 35.07 -6.53 -37.74
C ARG A 5 34.06 -6.84 -36.65
N GLY A 6 33.66 -5.84 -35.87
CA GLY A 6 32.56 -6.01 -34.93
C GLY A 6 32.64 -5.23 -33.62
N PRO A 7 33.17 -3.99 -33.53
CA PRO A 7 32.96 -3.19 -32.32
C PRO A 7 31.47 -2.99 -32.05
N ILE A 8 30.65 -2.82 -33.09
CA ILE A 8 29.18 -2.76 -33.00
C ILE A 8 28.62 -4.07 -32.43
N PHE A 9 28.97 -5.23 -32.97
CA PHE A 9 28.49 -6.52 -32.47
C PHE A 9 28.89 -6.80 -31.02
N ARG A 10 30.11 -6.41 -30.62
CA ARG A 10 30.57 -6.52 -29.24
C ARG A 10 29.82 -5.57 -28.32
N LEU A 11 29.54 -4.35 -28.74
CA LEU A 11 28.69 -3.41 -28.01
C LEU A 11 27.26 -3.95 -27.86
N MET A 12 26.67 -4.47 -28.94
CA MET A 12 25.35 -5.11 -28.89
C MET A 12 25.33 -6.31 -27.95
N ALA A 13 26.38 -7.13 -27.95
CA ALA A 13 26.49 -8.23 -27.01
C ALA A 13 26.57 -7.76 -25.55
N VAL A 14 27.32 -6.69 -25.27
CA VAL A 14 27.37 -6.07 -23.93
C VAL A 14 25.99 -5.56 -23.52
N ILE A 15 25.27 -4.90 -24.43
CA ILE A 15 23.89 -4.43 -24.19
C ILE A 15 22.96 -5.61 -23.89
N GLY A 16 23.05 -6.70 -24.67
CA GLY A 16 22.24 -7.90 -24.45
C GLY A 16 22.54 -8.59 -23.11
N ASP A 17 23.82 -8.74 -22.75
CA ASP A 17 24.23 -9.33 -21.48
C ASP A 17 23.80 -8.43 -20.30
N LEU A 18 23.87 -7.11 -20.45
CA LEU A 18 23.37 -6.14 -19.47
C LEU A 18 21.85 -6.19 -19.33
N ALA A 19 21.12 -6.35 -20.43
CA ALA A 19 19.66 -6.52 -20.43
C ALA A 19 19.25 -7.81 -19.70
N CYS A 20 19.97 -8.93 -19.92
CA CYS A 20 19.79 -10.16 -19.15
C CYS A 20 20.12 -9.96 -17.67
N ALA A 21 21.22 -9.29 -17.35
CA ALA A 21 21.61 -9.01 -15.97
C ALA A 21 20.56 -8.15 -15.25
N TYR A 22 20.01 -7.14 -15.92
CA TYR A 22 18.94 -6.31 -15.39
C TYR A 22 17.65 -7.12 -15.17
N THR A 23 17.31 -8.00 -16.12
CA THR A 23 16.18 -8.92 -15.98
C THR A 23 16.35 -9.83 -14.76
N LEU A 24 17.53 -10.43 -14.59
CA LEU A 24 17.86 -11.25 -13.42
C LEU A 24 17.84 -10.44 -12.14
N HIS A 25 18.42 -9.23 -12.12
CA HIS A 25 18.37 -8.34 -10.98
C HIS A 25 16.92 -8.04 -10.57
N SER A 26 16.06 -7.73 -11.54
CA SER A 26 14.65 -7.46 -11.28
C SER A 26 13.94 -8.66 -10.65
N LEU A 27 14.12 -9.85 -11.23
CA LEU A 27 13.57 -11.10 -10.71
C LEU A 27 14.11 -11.45 -9.32
N LEU A 28 15.39 -11.19 -9.06
CA LEU A 28 16.02 -11.45 -7.76
C LEU A 28 15.61 -10.40 -6.72
N SER A 29 15.22 -9.20 -7.15
CA SER A 29 14.85 -8.11 -6.24
C SER A 29 13.50 -8.32 -5.55
N SER A 30 12.69 -9.29 -6.00
CA SER A 30 11.49 -9.72 -5.26
C SER A 30 11.83 -10.55 -4.01
N TYR A 31 13.08 -11.00 -3.86
CA TYR A 31 13.53 -11.78 -2.71
C TYR A 31 14.17 -10.88 -1.63
N GLU A 32 13.76 -11.09 -0.38
CA GLU A 32 14.21 -10.31 0.78
C GLU A 32 15.74 -10.29 0.93
N GLN A 33 16.41 -11.40 0.63
CA GLN A 33 17.86 -11.55 0.76
C GLN A 33 18.62 -10.54 -0.11
N LEU A 34 18.11 -10.22 -1.31
CA LEU A 34 18.72 -9.22 -2.17
C LEU A 34 18.54 -7.80 -1.61
N GLY A 35 17.39 -7.53 -0.99
CA GLY A 35 17.14 -6.28 -0.27
C GLY A 35 18.12 -6.05 0.89
N ILE A 36 18.39 -7.10 1.67
CA ILE A 36 19.38 -7.08 2.76
C ILE A 36 20.78 -6.81 2.19
N LEU A 37 21.15 -7.49 1.09
CA LEU A 37 22.45 -7.29 0.44
C LEU A 37 22.61 -5.85 -0.07
N ASN A 38 21.60 -5.29 -0.73
CA ASN A 38 21.62 -3.91 -1.20
C ASN A 38 21.81 -2.92 -0.04
N LYS A 39 21.10 -3.11 1.07
CA LYS A 39 21.25 -2.29 2.29
C LYS A 39 22.67 -2.39 2.87
N ASN A 40 23.27 -3.57 2.87
CA ASN A 40 24.64 -3.76 3.33
C ASN A 40 25.67 -3.05 2.43
N ILE A 41 25.47 -3.06 1.11
CA ILE A 41 26.31 -2.31 0.16
C ILE A 41 26.19 -0.80 0.44
N GLN A 42 24.98 -0.29 0.66
CA GLN A 42 24.75 1.12 1.00
C GLN A 42 25.48 1.51 2.29
N LEU A 43 25.32 0.72 3.36
CA LEU A 43 26.00 0.95 4.65
C LEU A 43 27.53 0.95 4.48
N TRP A 44 28.06 0.03 3.67
CA TRP A 44 29.48 -0.02 3.35
C TRP A 44 29.93 1.24 2.59
N MET A 45 29.17 1.69 1.59
CA MET A 45 29.47 2.92 0.84
C MET A 45 29.45 4.17 1.72
N ILE A 46 28.46 4.30 2.61
CA ILE A 46 28.38 5.40 3.59
C ILE A 46 29.63 5.41 4.47
N THR A 47 30.01 4.25 4.99
CA THR A 47 31.15 4.10 5.91
C THR A 47 32.47 4.43 5.22
N GLN A 48 32.67 3.99 3.97
CA GLN A 48 33.95 4.16 3.27
C GLN A 48 34.09 5.53 2.59
N LEU A 49 33.02 6.03 1.98
CA LEU A 49 33.05 7.28 1.21
C LEU A 49 32.78 8.51 2.07
N LYS A 50 32.37 8.34 3.34
CA LYS A 50 32.00 9.43 4.26
C LYS A 50 30.98 10.40 3.65
N VAL A 51 30.05 9.84 2.90
CA VAL A 51 29.05 10.59 2.15
C VAL A 51 27.96 11.06 3.12
N ALA A 52 27.57 12.32 3.03
CA ALA A 52 26.53 12.89 3.88
C ALA A 52 25.18 12.21 3.62
N GLU A 53 24.35 12.06 4.66
CA GLU A 53 23.02 11.47 4.56
C GLU A 53 22.12 12.16 3.52
N SER A 54 22.36 13.45 3.24
CA SER A 54 21.66 14.23 2.20
C SER A 54 21.84 13.69 0.77
N SER A 55 22.73 12.72 0.56
CA SER A 55 22.96 12.06 -0.74
C SER A 55 22.50 10.60 -0.78
N LEU A 56 21.54 10.23 0.08
CA LEU A 56 20.97 8.87 0.15
C LEU A 56 20.51 8.33 -1.21
N ALA A 57 19.88 9.16 -2.04
CA ALA A 57 19.45 8.75 -3.38
C ALA A 57 20.63 8.36 -4.27
N LEU A 58 21.74 9.12 -4.25
CA LEU A 58 22.94 8.77 -5.02
C LEU A 58 23.57 7.47 -4.52
N LEU A 59 23.51 7.21 -3.20
CA LEU A 59 23.97 5.96 -2.60
C LEU A 59 23.08 4.78 -2.99
N ASP A 60 21.75 4.96 -3.02
CA ASP A 60 20.80 3.94 -3.49
C ASP A 60 21.10 3.55 -4.94
N TRP A 61 21.32 4.55 -5.80
CA TRP A 61 21.71 4.34 -7.20
C TRP A 61 23.08 3.67 -7.32
N GLY A 62 24.06 4.10 -6.53
CA GLY A 62 25.39 3.50 -6.50
C GLY A 62 25.35 2.02 -6.11
N ALA A 63 24.60 1.68 -5.05
CA ALA A 63 24.42 0.31 -4.59
C ALA A 63 23.71 -0.55 -5.65
N PHE A 64 22.66 -0.02 -6.28
CA PHE A 64 21.99 -0.67 -7.41
C PHE A 64 22.96 -0.95 -8.57
N LEU A 65 23.76 0.03 -8.98
CA LEU A 65 24.74 -0.14 -10.07
C LEU A 65 25.81 -1.17 -9.74
N VAL A 66 26.31 -1.17 -8.50
CA VAL A 66 27.28 -2.16 -8.02
C VAL A 66 26.68 -3.56 -8.06
N LEU A 67 25.46 -3.73 -7.55
CA LEU A 67 24.78 -5.02 -7.54
C LEU A 67 24.47 -5.51 -8.95
N LEU A 68 23.94 -4.64 -9.81
CA LEU A 68 23.69 -4.93 -11.23
C LEU A 68 24.99 -5.34 -11.93
N TYR A 69 26.10 -4.66 -11.65
CA TYR A 69 27.42 -4.98 -12.19
C TYR A 69 27.90 -6.37 -11.76
N PHE A 70 27.75 -6.74 -10.48
CA PHE A 70 28.08 -8.08 -10.02
C PHE A 70 27.20 -9.16 -10.64
N ILE A 71 25.89 -8.92 -10.79
CA ILE A 71 24.98 -9.84 -11.48
C ILE A 71 25.38 -9.97 -12.96
N TYR A 72 25.75 -8.86 -13.61
CA TYR A 72 26.23 -8.85 -14.98
C TYR A 72 27.51 -9.68 -15.16
N ILE A 73 28.52 -9.48 -14.30
CA ILE A 73 29.76 -10.26 -14.33
C ILE A 73 29.48 -11.74 -14.03
N GLY A 74 28.66 -12.04 -13.02
CA GLY A 74 28.24 -13.41 -12.69
C GLY A 74 27.54 -14.09 -13.87
N PHE A 75 26.55 -13.43 -14.48
CA PHE A 75 25.84 -13.94 -15.66
C PHE A 75 26.78 -14.21 -16.83
N ARG A 76 27.71 -13.28 -17.12
CA ARG A 76 28.71 -13.47 -18.19
C ARG A 76 29.68 -14.60 -17.86
N LEU A 77 30.07 -14.78 -16.61
CA LEU A 77 30.93 -15.87 -16.16
C LEU A 77 30.25 -17.23 -16.38
N TYR A 78 29.03 -17.40 -15.89
CA TYR A 78 28.27 -18.65 -16.04
C TYR A 78 27.97 -18.97 -17.51
N SER A 79 27.52 -17.98 -18.28
CA SER A 79 27.25 -18.18 -19.72
C SER A 79 28.53 -18.50 -20.50
N THR A 80 29.65 -17.87 -20.18
CA THR A 80 30.94 -18.17 -20.82
C THR A 80 31.43 -19.58 -20.50
N LEU A 81 31.20 -20.08 -19.29
CA LEU A 81 31.53 -21.45 -18.91
C LEU A 81 30.75 -22.48 -19.75
N ILE A 82 29.48 -22.19 -20.06
CA ILE A 82 28.61 -23.07 -20.86
C ILE A 82 28.96 -22.96 -22.35
N PHE A 83 28.96 -21.74 -22.90
CA PHE A 83 29.02 -21.47 -24.33
C PHE A 83 30.42 -21.18 -24.90
N GLY A 84 31.43 -20.98 -24.02
CA GLY A 84 32.78 -20.56 -24.39
C GLY A 84 32.93 -19.06 -24.71
N VAL A 85 31.83 -18.32 -24.69
CA VAL A 85 31.70 -16.86 -24.82
C VAL A 85 30.45 -16.43 -24.05
N SER A 86 30.24 -15.14 -23.78
CA SER A 86 29.03 -14.73 -23.06
C SER A 86 27.75 -15.02 -23.86
N PHE A 87 26.60 -15.09 -23.19
CA PHE A 87 25.34 -15.50 -23.81
C PHE A 87 24.97 -14.66 -25.04
N SER A 88 25.01 -13.33 -24.93
CA SER A 88 24.70 -12.47 -26.07
C SER A 88 25.78 -12.51 -27.16
N GLN A 89 27.05 -12.74 -26.80
CA GLN A 89 28.10 -12.99 -27.79
C GLN A 89 27.81 -14.27 -28.59
N TRP A 90 27.37 -15.34 -27.92
CA TRP A 90 27.02 -16.60 -28.54
C TRP A 90 25.83 -16.46 -29.51
N ILE A 91 24.77 -15.75 -29.11
CA ILE A 91 23.59 -15.46 -29.94
C ILE A 91 23.98 -14.72 -31.22
N ILE A 92 24.81 -13.68 -31.08
CA ILE A 92 25.33 -12.86 -32.19
C ILE A 92 26.41 -13.63 -33.00
N GLY A 93 26.71 -14.90 -32.67
CA GLY A 93 27.64 -15.71 -33.44
C GLY A 93 29.11 -15.30 -33.30
N ILE A 94 29.47 -14.56 -32.25
CA ILE A 94 30.87 -14.35 -31.84
C ILE A 94 31.41 -15.68 -31.32
N ARG A 95 32.63 -16.04 -31.75
CA ARG A 95 33.30 -17.28 -31.36
C ARG A 95 34.72 -16.99 -30.91
N GLY A 96 35.26 -17.86 -30.04
CA GLY A 96 36.67 -17.89 -29.70
C GLY A 96 37.46 -18.69 -30.74
N THR A 97 38.67 -18.24 -31.07
CA THR A 97 39.57 -18.90 -32.02
C THR A 97 40.26 -20.17 -31.48
N SER A 98 40.32 -20.33 -30.16
CA SER A 98 41.05 -21.42 -29.50
C SER A 98 40.24 -22.72 -29.43
N ASN A 99 40.84 -23.76 -28.87
CA ASN A 99 40.18 -25.04 -28.61
C ASN A 99 38.93 -24.87 -27.72
N ARG A 100 37.90 -25.70 -27.95
CA ARG A 100 36.59 -25.59 -27.29
C ARG A 100 36.66 -25.54 -25.75
N LEU A 101 37.57 -26.32 -25.14
CA LEU A 101 37.76 -26.32 -23.69
C LEU A 101 38.46 -25.03 -23.21
N TRP A 102 39.48 -24.57 -23.93
CA TRP A 102 40.19 -23.33 -23.61
C TRP A 102 39.30 -22.10 -23.78
N ASN A 103 38.40 -22.08 -24.76
CA ASN A 103 37.44 -20.98 -24.91
C ASN A 103 36.55 -20.82 -23.65
N ARG A 104 36.27 -21.91 -22.93
CA ARG A 104 35.50 -21.86 -21.67
C ARG A 104 36.36 -21.37 -20.51
N ILE A 105 37.52 -21.99 -20.29
CA ILE A 105 38.42 -21.67 -19.17
C ILE A 105 39.06 -20.28 -19.37
N GLY A 106 39.70 -20.07 -20.51
CA GLY A 106 40.26 -18.77 -20.89
C GLY A 106 39.19 -17.69 -21.02
N GLY A 107 37.97 -18.05 -21.44
CA GLY A 107 36.83 -17.14 -21.42
C GLY A 107 36.44 -16.70 -20.00
N MET A 108 36.45 -17.62 -19.03
CA MET A 108 36.23 -17.31 -17.61
C MET A 108 37.32 -16.37 -17.07
N VAL A 109 38.60 -16.67 -17.36
CA VAL A 109 39.72 -15.78 -17.01
C VAL A 109 39.51 -14.39 -17.61
N ARG A 110 39.05 -14.31 -18.87
CA ARG A 110 38.74 -13.03 -19.52
C ARG A 110 37.63 -12.25 -18.77
N VAL A 111 36.57 -12.91 -18.31
CA VAL A 111 35.49 -12.25 -17.53
C VAL A 111 35.98 -11.83 -16.14
N ILE A 112 36.84 -12.61 -15.48
CA ILE A 112 37.46 -12.21 -14.22
C ILE A 112 38.34 -10.96 -14.42
N LEU A 113 39.10 -10.91 -15.50
CA LEU A 113 39.88 -9.72 -15.88
C LEU A 113 38.98 -8.53 -16.21
N GLU A 114 37.74 -8.74 -16.65
CA GLU A 114 36.78 -7.64 -16.82
C GLU A 114 36.38 -7.00 -15.49
N LEU A 115 36.39 -7.71 -14.36
CA LEU A 115 35.95 -7.18 -13.08
C LEU A 115 36.69 -5.87 -12.68
N PRO A 116 38.04 -5.79 -12.70
CA PRO A 116 38.76 -4.54 -12.44
C PRO A 116 38.90 -3.64 -13.68
N LEU A 117 38.83 -4.19 -14.91
CA LEU A 117 39.08 -3.42 -16.14
C LEU A 117 37.84 -2.72 -16.70
N ALA A 118 36.63 -3.27 -16.52
CA ALA A 118 35.42 -2.76 -17.15
C ALA A 118 34.99 -1.35 -16.70
N PRO A 119 35.20 -0.92 -15.43
CA PRO A 119 34.96 0.48 -15.05
C PRO A 119 35.77 1.48 -15.89
N PHE A 120 36.87 1.02 -16.47
CA PHE A 120 37.79 1.80 -17.28
C PHE A 120 37.60 1.48 -18.76
N LEU A 121 36.65 2.17 -19.41
CA LEU A 121 36.28 1.98 -20.82
C LEU A 121 37.47 1.98 -21.80
N PHE A 122 38.59 2.63 -21.44
CA PHE A 122 39.76 2.69 -22.29
C PHE A 122 40.44 1.33 -22.55
N PHE A 123 40.29 0.35 -21.66
CA PHE A 123 40.85 -0.99 -21.87
C PHE A 123 40.16 -1.77 -22.99
N ASP A 124 38.93 -1.37 -23.34
CA ASP A 124 38.16 -1.94 -24.45
C ASP A 124 38.23 -1.11 -25.74
N LEU A 125 38.82 0.10 -25.71
CA LEU A 125 39.03 0.93 -26.91
C LEU A 125 39.84 0.25 -28.05
N PRO A 126 40.88 -0.58 -27.79
CA PRO A 126 41.59 -1.26 -28.87
C PRO A 126 40.67 -2.07 -29.80
N CYS A 127 39.52 -2.53 -29.29
CA CYS A 127 38.50 -3.21 -30.06
C CYS A 127 37.95 -2.37 -31.24
N TRP A 128 37.81 -1.04 -31.06
CA TRP A 128 37.34 -0.14 -32.11
C TRP A 128 38.33 -0.07 -33.28
N PHE A 129 39.62 -0.18 -32.97
CA PHE A 129 40.70 -0.22 -33.96
C PHE A 129 40.99 -1.63 -34.48
N LYS A 130 40.09 -2.59 -34.25
CA LYS A 130 40.23 -3.99 -34.67
C LYS A 130 41.48 -4.68 -34.10
N LYS A 131 41.94 -4.23 -32.93
CA LYS A 131 43.04 -4.82 -32.17
C LYS A 131 42.50 -5.66 -31.01
N LYS A 132 43.30 -6.60 -30.54
CA LYS A 132 43.00 -7.40 -29.34
C LYS A 132 42.90 -6.47 -28.13
N THR A 133 41.90 -6.69 -27.28
CA THR A 133 41.83 -5.98 -25.98
C THR A 133 42.84 -6.57 -24.99
N ILE A 134 43.15 -5.83 -23.92
CA ILE A 134 44.11 -6.31 -22.91
C ILE A 134 43.63 -7.64 -22.30
N LYS A 135 42.33 -7.76 -22.03
CA LYS A 135 41.72 -8.99 -21.53
C LYS A 135 41.81 -10.16 -22.52
N GLU A 136 41.66 -9.93 -23.83
CA GLU A 136 41.83 -10.98 -24.85
C GLU A 136 43.29 -11.42 -24.98
N TRP A 137 44.22 -10.47 -24.84
CA TRP A 137 45.66 -10.74 -24.87
C TRP A 137 46.10 -11.58 -23.66
N LEU A 138 45.72 -11.17 -22.44
CA LEU A 138 46.08 -11.87 -21.19
C LEU A 138 45.42 -13.25 -21.06
N SER A 139 44.19 -13.41 -21.55
CA SER A 139 43.47 -14.69 -21.48
C SER A 139 43.80 -15.65 -22.63
N PHE A 140 44.58 -15.20 -23.62
CA PHE A 140 44.82 -15.94 -24.86
C PHE A 140 43.53 -16.40 -25.56
N THR A 141 42.46 -15.60 -25.47
CA THR A 141 41.17 -15.88 -26.11
C THR A 141 40.79 -14.79 -27.10
N GLU A 142 41.20 -14.96 -28.36
CA GLU A 142 40.84 -14.03 -29.42
C GLU A 142 39.41 -14.30 -29.93
N LEU A 143 38.58 -13.26 -29.92
CA LEU A 143 37.20 -13.30 -30.41
C LEU A 143 37.11 -12.86 -31.87
N TYR A 144 36.40 -13.63 -32.68
CA TYR A 144 36.09 -13.29 -34.07
C TYR A 144 34.58 -13.40 -34.34
N VAL A 145 34.12 -12.63 -35.33
CA VAL A 145 32.73 -12.67 -35.84
C VAL A 145 32.78 -13.28 -37.23
N LYS A 146 31.91 -14.26 -37.51
CA LYS A 146 31.75 -14.77 -38.88
C LYS A 146 30.94 -13.76 -39.68
N ASP A 147 31.45 -13.35 -40.85
CA ASP A 147 30.73 -12.42 -41.72
C ASP A 147 29.56 -13.16 -42.38
N ASN A 148 28.35 -12.96 -41.85
CA ASN A 148 27.14 -13.58 -42.33
C ASN A 148 25.99 -12.59 -42.17
N VAL A 149 25.29 -12.30 -43.27
CA VAL A 149 24.11 -11.42 -43.28
C VAL A 149 23.03 -11.91 -42.31
N PHE A 150 22.90 -13.23 -42.14
CA PHE A 150 21.98 -13.80 -41.17
C PHE A 150 22.33 -13.41 -39.73
N ILE A 151 23.62 -13.39 -39.38
CA ILE A 151 24.09 -12.99 -38.05
C ILE A 151 23.78 -11.50 -37.80
N TRP A 152 23.96 -10.66 -38.81
CA TRP A 152 23.54 -9.26 -38.75
C TRP A 152 22.05 -9.13 -38.42
N LEU A 153 21.19 -9.78 -39.21
CA LEU A 153 19.74 -9.70 -39.02
C LEU A 153 19.33 -10.19 -37.62
N VAL A 154 19.84 -11.35 -37.20
CA VAL A 154 19.59 -11.91 -35.87
C VAL A 154 20.01 -10.95 -34.76
N SER A 155 21.18 -10.32 -34.87
CA SER A 155 21.67 -9.40 -33.84
C SER A 155 20.80 -8.15 -33.72
N PHE A 156 20.39 -7.58 -34.86
CA PHE A 156 19.53 -6.38 -34.92
C PHE A 156 18.09 -6.65 -34.48
N VAL A 157 17.65 -7.91 -34.47
CA VAL A 157 16.32 -8.27 -33.98
C VAL A 157 16.37 -8.71 -32.52
N ILE A 158 17.25 -9.66 -32.18
CA ILE A 158 17.27 -10.28 -30.85
C ILE A 158 17.76 -9.31 -29.78
N ILE A 159 18.81 -8.52 -30.02
CA ILE A 159 19.35 -7.63 -28.97
C ILE A 159 18.37 -6.52 -28.59
N PRO A 160 17.75 -5.80 -29.55
CA PRO A 160 16.67 -4.88 -29.19
C PRO A 160 15.51 -5.58 -28.50
N LEU A 161 15.14 -6.79 -28.92
CA LEU A 161 14.09 -7.56 -28.25
C LEU A 161 14.47 -7.91 -26.81
N MET A 162 15.74 -8.26 -26.53
CA MET A 162 16.24 -8.49 -25.17
C MET A 162 16.25 -7.21 -24.34
N ALA A 163 16.67 -6.09 -24.93
CA ALA A 163 16.65 -4.79 -24.26
C ALA A 163 15.21 -4.37 -23.91
N VAL A 164 14.29 -4.49 -24.86
CA VAL A 164 12.85 -4.25 -24.64
C VAL A 164 12.31 -5.24 -23.62
N GLY A 165 12.66 -6.53 -23.73
CA GLY A 165 12.40 -7.59 -22.75
C GLY A 165 12.79 -7.22 -21.31
N SER A 166 13.97 -6.61 -21.15
CA SER A 166 14.46 -6.19 -19.85
C SER A 166 13.64 -5.05 -19.23
N LEU A 167 13.00 -4.20 -20.05
CA LEU A 167 12.08 -3.17 -19.57
C LEU A 167 10.82 -3.77 -18.96
N PHE A 168 10.38 -4.97 -19.38
CA PHE A 168 9.23 -5.66 -18.77
C PHE A 168 9.59 -6.32 -17.44
N SER A 169 10.87 -6.58 -17.18
CA SER A 169 11.29 -7.39 -16.04
C SER A 169 10.83 -6.89 -14.67
N PRO A 170 10.65 -5.57 -14.40
CA PRO A 170 10.07 -5.10 -13.15
C PRO A 170 8.61 -5.50 -12.93
N MET A 171 7.89 -5.86 -14.00
CA MET A 171 6.49 -6.31 -13.90
C MET A 171 6.35 -7.78 -13.49
N LEU A 172 7.47 -8.52 -13.43
CA LEU A 172 7.51 -9.91 -12.99
C LEU A 172 7.78 -9.96 -11.49
N ILE A 173 6.72 -9.97 -10.69
CA ILE A 173 6.82 -10.11 -9.24
C ILE A 173 6.53 -11.56 -8.90
N ASN A 174 7.44 -12.24 -8.20
CA ASN A 174 7.26 -13.65 -7.85
C ASN A 174 6.95 -14.55 -9.06
N LEU A 175 7.51 -14.22 -10.23
CA LEU A 175 7.29 -14.89 -11.51
C LEU A 175 5.87 -14.79 -12.08
N THR A 176 4.99 -13.98 -11.48
CA THR A 176 3.67 -13.65 -12.04
C THR A 176 3.73 -12.30 -12.75
N VAL A 177 2.98 -12.20 -13.85
CA VAL A 177 2.85 -10.96 -14.61
C VAL A 177 1.83 -10.06 -13.90
N LEU A 178 2.19 -8.79 -13.71
CA LEU A 178 1.25 -7.77 -13.29
C LEU A 178 0.21 -7.47 -14.39
N ASP A 179 -1.02 -7.91 -14.17
CA ASP A 179 -2.16 -7.51 -14.99
C ASP A 179 -2.64 -6.11 -14.61
N GLY A 180 -2.99 -5.27 -15.58
CA GLY A 180 -3.50 -3.93 -15.28
C GLY A 180 -4.83 -3.98 -14.56
N ILE A 181 -5.06 -3.02 -13.66
CA ILE A 181 -6.36 -2.84 -13.03
C ILE A 181 -7.05 -1.68 -13.75
N LEU A 182 -8.21 -1.96 -14.33
CA LEU A 182 -9.03 -0.90 -14.94
C LEU A 182 -9.68 -0.13 -13.81
N LEU A 183 -9.31 1.14 -13.66
CA LEU A 183 -9.93 2.04 -12.70
C LEU A 183 -11.26 2.53 -13.27
N ASP A 184 -12.37 1.94 -12.79
CA ASP A 184 -13.66 2.54 -13.03
C ASP A 184 -13.82 3.80 -12.16
N ARG A 185 -14.43 4.83 -12.73
CA ARG A 185 -14.66 6.11 -12.04
C ARG A 185 -16.14 6.23 -11.76
N MET A 186 -16.52 5.90 -10.54
CA MET A 186 -17.88 6.06 -10.06
C MET A 186 -17.98 7.39 -9.33
N LEU A 187 -18.78 8.31 -9.88
CA LEU A 187 -19.20 9.49 -9.14
C LEU A 187 -20.34 9.05 -8.21
N GLU A 188 -20.12 9.06 -6.89
CA GLU A 188 -21.22 8.85 -5.96
C GLU A 188 -22.25 9.95 -6.16
N LYS A 189 -23.49 9.52 -6.40
CA LYS A 189 -24.62 10.42 -6.50
C LYS A 189 -24.98 10.83 -5.08
N LYS A 190 -24.81 12.10 -4.74
CA LYS A 190 -25.36 12.65 -3.49
C LYS A 190 -26.86 12.40 -3.50
N ASP A 191 -27.38 11.78 -2.46
CA ASP A 191 -28.83 11.79 -2.26
C ASP A 191 -29.26 13.25 -2.08
N ALA A 192 -30.10 13.70 -2.99
CA ALA A 192 -30.80 14.95 -2.80
C ALA A 192 -31.68 14.76 -1.56
N LEU A 193 -31.54 15.65 -0.58
CA LEU A 193 -32.45 15.73 0.57
C LEU A 193 -33.87 15.77 0.00
N THR A 194 -34.61 14.68 0.17
CA THR A 194 -36.02 14.64 -0.25
C THR A 194 -36.82 15.42 0.78
N ASN A 195 -37.80 16.20 0.30
CA ASN A 195 -38.67 17.03 1.15
C ASN A 195 -39.50 16.22 2.18
N GLU A 196 -39.46 14.88 2.10
CA GLU A 196 -40.19 13.95 2.98
C GLU A 196 -39.34 13.49 4.19
N SER A 197 -38.08 13.89 4.30
CA SER A 197 -37.19 13.45 5.38
C SER A 197 -37.51 14.13 6.72
N ASN A 198 -37.60 13.33 7.78
CA ASN A 198 -37.89 13.84 9.12
C ASN A 198 -36.63 14.43 9.76
N PHE A 199 -36.55 15.77 9.82
CA PHE A 199 -35.41 16.49 10.42
C PHE A 199 -35.10 16.08 11.87
N SER A 200 -36.08 15.57 12.63
CA SER A 200 -35.85 15.12 14.01
C SER A 200 -34.95 13.88 14.13
N ALA A 201 -34.80 13.10 13.05
CA ALA A 201 -33.91 11.95 13.02
C ALA A 201 -32.44 12.33 12.73
N PHE A 202 -32.17 13.54 12.25
CA PHE A 202 -30.82 13.96 11.89
C PHE A 202 -29.99 14.27 13.13
N ALA A 203 -28.79 13.69 13.19
CA ALA A 203 -27.80 13.95 14.22
C ALA A 203 -26.44 14.23 13.61
N GLN A 204 -25.61 14.96 14.37
CA GLN A 204 -24.21 15.15 14.04
C GLN A 204 -23.39 13.99 14.59
N TYR A 205 -22.76 13.23 13.70
CA TYR A 205 -21.83 12.16 14.05
C TYR A 205 -20.42 12.65 13.78
N SER A 206 -19.57 12.73 14.81
CA SER A 206 -18.17 13.16 14.67
C SER A 206 -17.24 12.19 15.39
N SER A 207 -16.05 11.97 14.82
CA SER A 207 -15.03 11.10 15.40
C SER A 207 -13.61 11.60 15.13
N ASN A 208 -12.82 11.73 16.19
CA ASN A 208 -11.38 11.95 16.13
C ASN A 208 -10.62 10.71 15.68
N TYR A 209 -11.10 9.51 16.04
CA TYR A 209 -10.48 8.25 15.64
C TYR A 209 -10.55 8.06 14.12
N TYR A 210 -11.75 8.21 13.53
CA TYR A 210 -11.98 8.09 12.08
C TYR A 210 -11.75 9.38 11.28
N LYS A 211 -11.41 10.50 11.95
CA LYS A 211 -11.15 11.80 11.32
C LYS A 211 -12.30 12.28 10.44
N LEU A 212 -13.54 12.17 10.94
CA LEU A 212 -14.73 12.49 10.16
C LEU A 212 -15.79 13.26 10.95
N SER A 213 -16.67 13.91 10.22
CA SER A 213 -17.91 14.51 10.71
C SER A 213 -19.00 14.37 9.66
N SER A 214 -20.17 13.84 10.03
CA SER A 214 -21.30 13.65 9.13
C SER A 214 -22.60 14.10 9.79
N PHE A 215 -23.45 14.78 9.03
CA PHE A 215 -24.81 15.15 9.45
C PHE A 215 -25.81 14.31 8.67
N THR A 216 -26.41 13.33 9.35
CA THR A 216 -27.27 12.33 8.70
C THR A 216 -28.34 11.80 9.65
N GLY A 217 -29.48 11.40 9.09
CA GLY A 217 -30.56 10.73 9.82
C GLY A 217 -30.46 9.20 9.81
N LEU A 218 -29.39 8.62 9.23
CA LEU A 218 -29.20 7.16 9.13
C LEU A 218 -30.44 6.43 8.59
N LYS A 219 -31.12 7.03 7.60
CA LYS A 219 -32.33 6.52 6.94
C LYS A 219 -33.46 6.31 7.95
N ASP A 220 -33.84 7.40 8.63
CA ASP A 220 -34.84 7.44 9.71
C ASP A 220 -34.53 6.44 10.83
N ASN A 221 -33.29 6.49 11.33
CA ASN A 221 -32.77 5.59 12.36
C ASN A 221 -32.77 4.10 11.98
N ARG A 222 -32.84 3.72 10.68
CA ARG A 222 -32.72 2.32 10.25
C ARG A 222 -31.42 1.67 10.73
N PHE A 223 -30.32 2.43 10.69
CA PHE A 223 -29.01 1.96 11.11
C PHE A 223 -28.71 2.32 12.56
N LEU A 224 -28.24 1.34 13.34
CA LEU A 224 -27.74 1.53 14.69
C LEU A 224 -26.21 1.45 14.66
N LEU A 225 -25.53 2.45 15.23
CA LEU A 225 -24.07 2.49 15.31
C LEU A 225 -23.61 2.01 16.69
N ILE A 226 -23.09 0.79 16.79
CA ILE A 226 -22.75 0.16 18.06
C ILE A 226 -21.22 0.22 18.25
N PRO A 227 -20.71 0.96 19.26
CA PRO A 227 -19.27 1.04 19.49
C PRO A 227 -18.73 -0.28 20.02
N ASN A 228 -17.61 -0.75 19.48
CA ASN A 228 -17.05 -2.06 19.76
C ASN A 228 -15.50 -2.01 19.82
N PHE A 229 -14.89 -3.07 20.34
CA PHE A 229 -13.45 -3.13 20.57
C PHE A 229 -12.91 -4.53 20.27
N ILE A 230 -11.78 -4.59 19.55
CA ILE A 230 -11.01 -5.82 19.36
C ILE A 230 -9.86 -5.81 20.36
N ILE A 231 -9.72 -6.90 21.13
CA ILE A 231 -8.62 -7.08 22.08
C ILE A 231 -7.67 -8.14 21.50
N GLU A 232 -6.50 -7.72 21.05
CA GLU A 232 -5.46 -8.59 20.51
C GLU A 232 -4.31 -8.71 21.50
N LYS A 233 -3.84 -9.93 21.74
CA LYS A 233 -2.65 -10.16 22.58
C LYS A 233 -1.40 -10.18 21.69
N THR A 234 -0.67 -9.07 21.66
CA THR A 234 0.58 -8.96 20.89
C THR A 234 1.76 -9.05 21.84
N LYS A 235 2.47 -10.19 21.81
CA LYS A 235 3.55 -10.54 22.76
C LYS A 235 3.01 -10.55 24.21
N ASN A 236 3.40 -9.55 25.01
CA ASN A 236 3.03 -9.39 26.42
C ASN A 236 2.11 -8.19 26.69
N ARG A 237 1.58 -7.53 25.65
CA ARG A 237 0.67 -6.39 25.80
C ARG A 237 -0.63 -6.66 25.08
N ASN A 238 -1.74 -6.28 25.72
CA ASN A 238 -3.04 -6.27 25.05
C ASN A 238 -3.14 -4.98 24.25
N ARG A 239 -3.33 -5.11 22.94
CA ARG A 239 -3.69 -4.01 22.04
C ARG A 239 -5.21 -3.99 21.95
N VAL A 240 -5.79 -2.82 22.21
CA VAL A 240 -7.22 -2.61 22.03
C VAL A 240 -7.42 -1.70 20.83
N THR A 241 -8.17 -2.17 19.84
CA THR A 241 -8.49 -1.42 18.62
C THR A 241 -9.98 -1.15 18.58
N PRO A 242 -10.41 0.13 18.63
CA PRO A 242 -11.82 0.45 18.59
C PRO A 242 -12.36 0.35 17.15
N TYR A 243 -13.63 0.01 17.03
CA TYR A 243 -14.34 -0.04 15.77
C TYR A 243 -15.85 0.13 15.97
N VAL A 244 -16.60 0.41 14.91
CA VAL A 244 -18.07 0.54 14.98
C VAL A 244 -18.72 -0.60 14.24
N THR A 245 -19.67 -1.25 14.89
CA THR A 245 -20.58 -2.21 14.26
C THR A 245 -21.84 -1.48 13.84
N ILE A 246 -22.17 -1.49 12.54
CA ILE A 246 -23.42 -0.93 12.02
C ILE A 246 -24.43 -2.07 11.93
N TYR A 247 -25.55 -1.94 12.62
CA TYR A 247 -26.65 -2.90 12.58
C TYR A 247 -27.85 -2.32 11.81
N ASP A 248 -28.34 -3.06 10.82
CA ASP A 248 -29.51 -2.68 10.03
C ASP A 248 -30.78 -3.33 10.58
N LYS A 249 -31.65 -2.54 11.19
CA LYS A 249 -32.88 -3.04 11.82
C LYS A 249 -33.85 -3.69 10.84
N GLN A 250 -33.84 -3.28 9.57
CA GLN A 250 -34.77 -3.80 8.56
C GLN A 250 -34.28 -5.14 8.01
N LEU A 251 -33.01 -5.19 7.62
CA LEU A 251 -32.41 -6.38 6.99
C LEU A 251 -31.79 -7.36 7.98
N LYS A 252 -31.71 -6.98 9.27
CA LYS A 252 -31.01 -7.72 10.33
C LYS A 252 -29.57 -8.07 9.97
N ALA A 253 -28.94 -7.21 9.16
CA ALA A 253 -27.58 -7.36 8.69
C ALA A 253 -26.61 -6.61 9.61
N THR A 254 -25.39 -7.12 9.71
CA THR A 254 -24.31 -6.52 10.50
C THR A 254 -23.15 -6.16 9.60
N LEU A 255 -22.67 -4.93 9.73
CA LEU A 255 -21.49 -4.41 9.04
C LEU A 255 -20.48 -3.98 10.11
N GLU A 256 -19.19 -4.10 9.82
CA GLU A 256 -18.15 -3.58 10.68
C GLU A 256 -17.37 -2.49 9.94
N MET A 257 -17.12 -1.36 10.60
CA MET A 257 -16.28 -0.27 10.11
C MET A 257 -15.08 -0.11 11.04
N LYS A 258 -13.87 -0.32 10.55
CA LYS A 258 -12.63 -0.27 11.36
C LYS A 258 -11.48 0.43 10.64
N ILE A 259 -10.50 0.90 11.40
CA ILE A 259 -9.23 1.40 10.85
C ILE A 259 -8.21 0.28 10.99
N VAL A 260 -7.69 -0.22 9.87
CA VAL A 260 -6.74 -1.36 9.87
C VAL A 260 -5.28 -0.94 9.84
N GLY A 261 -5.00 0.28 9.43
CA GLY A 261 -3.64 0.81 9.41
C GLY A 261 -3.58 2.24 8.92
N ASP A 262 -2.38 2.79 9.00
CA ASP A 262 -2.06 4.13 8.54
C ASP A 262 -0.98 4.06 7.46
N LEU A 263 -1.04 4.97 6.50
CA LEU A 263 -0.05 5.09 5.42
C LEU A 263 0.35 6.55 5.23
N SER A 264 1.59 6.75 4.76
CA SER A 264 2.02 8.06 4.30
C SER A 264 2.06 8.07 2.78
N LEU A 265 1.21 8.89 2.16
CA LEU A 265 1.16 9.04 0.71
C LEU A 265 2.51 9.49 0.15
N LEU A 266 3.17 10.44 0.83
CA LEU A 266 4.47 10.93 0.42
C LEU A 266 5.56 9.86 0.54
N ASN A 267 5.48 8.95 1.51
CA ASN A 267 6.40 7.80 1.56
C ASN A 267 6.20 6.86 0.37
N ILE A 268 4.96 6.57 -0.02
CA ILE A 268 4.66 5.74 -1.19
C ILE A 268 5.25 6.38 -2.46
N LEU A 269 5.02 7.67 -2.64
CA LEU A 269 5.53 8.42 -3.80
C LEU A 269 7.06 8.56 -3.78
N ALA A 270 7.69 8.66 -2.60
CA ALA A 270 9.14 8.70 -2.46
C ALA A 270 9.80 7.38 -2.90
N GLU A 271 9.19 6.23 -2.59
CA GLU A 271 9.68 4.94 -3.09
C GLU A 271 9.58 4.84 -4.61
N GLY A 272 8.51 5.41 -5.19
CA GLY A 272 8.37 5.56 -6.64
C GLY A 272 9.43 6.47 -7.26
N GLU A 273 9.68 7.64 -6.66
CA GLU A 273 10.70 8.61 -7.12
C GLU A 273 12.09 7.98 -7.17
N LYS A 274 12.50 7.25 -6.13
CA LYS A 274 13.82 6.60 -6.06
C LYS A 274 14.08 5.67 -7.24
N ALA A 275 13.04 5.01 -7.75
CA ALA A 275 13.14 4.01 -8.81
C ALA A 275 12.79 4.53 -10.22
N ASN A 276 12.45 5.82 -10.37
CA ASN A 276 12.15 6.43 -11.67
C ASN A 276 13.03 7.68 -11.89
N PHE A 277 14.05 7.55 -12.75
CA PHE A 277 14.98 8.64 -13.07
C PHE A 277 14.31 9.91 -13.63
N PHE A 278 13.18 9.76 -14.33
CA PHE A 278 12.46 10.88 -14.92
C PHE A 278 11.30 11.39 -14.05
N PHE A 279 11.17 10.91 -12.81
CA PHE A 279 10.05 11.26 -11.93
C PHE A 279 9.91 12.77 -11.73
N ALA A 280 10.99 13.48 -11.40
CA ALA A 280 10.96 14.93 -11.19
C ALA A 280 10.61 15.74 -12.46
N ARG A 281 10.82 15.17 -13.64
CA ARG A 281 10.40 15.78 -14.92
C ARG A 281 8.90 15.57 -15.15
N GLN A 282 8.36 14.44 -14.72
CA GLN A 282 6.95 14.07 -14.92
C GLN A 282 6.03 14.70 -13.87
N PHE A 283 6.50 14.72 -12.62
CA PHE A 283 5.77 15.19 -11.45
C PHE A 283 6.59 16.23 -10.68
N PRO A 284 6.85 17.41 -11.27
CA PRO A 284 7.73 18.41 -10.71
C PRO A 284 7.24 18.96 -9.36
N ARG A 285 5.92 19.02 -9.13
CA ARG A 285 5.36 19.54 -7.88
C ARG A 285 5.47 18.50 -6.77
N ILE A 286 5.20 17.22 -7.07
CA ILE A 286 5.46 16.13 -6.13
C ILE A 286 6.95 16.09 -5.75
N ALA A 287 7.86 16.09 -6.73
CA ALA A 287 9.30 16.03 -6.45
C ALA A 287 9.80 17.22 -5.61
N LYS A 288 9.22 18.43 -5.80
CA LYS A 288 9.51 19.59 -4.94
C LYS A 288 9.09 19.34 -3.49
N ILE A 289 7.92 18.71 -3.28
CA ILE A 289 7.40 18.37 -1.95
C ILE A 289 8.23 17.28 -1.29
N LEU A 290 8.62 16.24 -2.02
CA LEU A 290 9.43 15.13 -1.50
C LEU A 290 10.83 15.58 -1.04
N LYS A 291 11.36 16.65 -1.63
CA LYS A 291 12.60 17.32 -1.21
C LYS A 291 12.42 18.34 -0.09
N GLY A 292 11.18 18.72 0.21
CA GLY A 292 10.85 19.69 1.25
C GLY A 292 10.83 19.06 2.66
N PRO A 293 10.70 19.90 3.71
CA PRO A 293 10.55 19.42 5.08
C PRO A 293 9.23 18.66 5.25
N ARG A 294 9.31 17.43 5.77
CA ARG A 294 8.16 16.53 5.94
C ARG A 294 7.21 16.99 7.04
N GLU A 295 7.70 17.79 7.97
CA GLU A 295 6.96 18.33 9.10
C GLU A 295 5.75 19.16 8.67
N LEU A 296 5.82 19.78 7.48
CA LEU A 296 4.73 20.56 6.92
C LEU A 296 3.50 19.69 6.59
N TYR A 297 3.67 18.38 6.41
CA TYR A 297 2.60 17.45 5.99
C TYR A 297 2.20 16.49 7.11
N LEU A 298 2.71 16.69 8.31
CA LEU A 298 2.24 15.98 9.51
C LEU A 298 0.87 16.53 9.94
N PRO A 299 0.07 15.73 10.67
CA PRO A 299 -1.22 16.20 11.14
C PRO A 299 -1.05 17.39 12.11
N ARG A 300 -1.79 18.47 11.86
CA ARG A 300 -1.70 19.75 12.57
C ARG A 300 -2.80 19.89 13.62
N ALA A 301 -2.67 20.84 14.53
CA ALA A 301 -3.79 21.20 15.39
C ALA A 301 -4.92 21.82 14.55
N TYR A 302 -6.16 21.49 14.88
CA TYR A 302 -7.31 22.04 14.16
C TYR A 302 -7.58 23.49 14.55
N GLU A 303 -7.73 24.37 13.55
CA GLU A 303 -8.28 25.71 13.71
C GLU A 303 -9.48 25.88 12.78
N LYS A 304 -10.53 26.57 13.23
CA LYS A 304 -11.77 26.74 12.45
C LYS A 304 -11.53 27.42 11.09
N SER A 305 -10.49 28.26 10.99
CA SER A 305 -10.05 28.91 9.75
C SER A 305 -9.62 27.92 8.65
N TYR A 306 -9.16 26.71 9.01
CA TYR A 306 -8.60 25.72 8.08
C TYR A 306 -9.59 24.64 7.63
N GLN A 307 -10.87 24.74 7.96
CA GLN A 307 -11.87 23.67 7.76
C GLN A 307 -11.96 23.14 6.31
N SER A 308 -11.50 23.90 5.32
CA SER A 308 -11.46 23.52 3.89
C SER A 308 -10.06 23.46 3.27
N GLU A 309 -9.00 23.78 4.02
CA GLU A 309 -7.64 23.77 3.48
C GLU A 309 -7.03 22.37 3.62
N LEU A 310 -6.79 21.72 2.48
CA LEU A 310 -5.99 20.49 2.41
C LEU A 310 -4.51 20.84 2.59
N ALA A 311 -3.74 19.95 3.25
CA ALA A 311 -2.30 20.16 3.41
C ALA A 311 -1.55 20.19 2.06
N LEU A 312 -2.12 19.57 1.03
CA LEU A 312 -1.59 19.51 -0.33
C LEU A 312 -2.40 20.41 -1.26
N SER A 313 -1.72 21.17 -2.13
CA SER A 313 -2.41 22.04 -3.09
C SER A 313 -3.12 21.23 -4.19
N SER A 314 -4.19 21.79 -4.77
CA SER A 314 -4.99 21.12 -5.81
C SER A 314 -4.16 20.63 -7.01
N GLU A 315 -3.12 21.38 -7.34
CA GLU A 315 -2.13 21.10 -8.37
C GLU A 315 -1.32 19.83 -8.10
N VAL A 316 -0.88 19.67 -6.85
CA VAL A 316 -0.12 18.52 -6.38
C VAL A 316 -1.02 17.30 -6.39
N LEU A 317 -2.27 17.45 -5.89
CA LEU A 317 -3.26 16.39 -5.90
C LEU A 317 -3.54 15.88 -7.31
N LYS A 318 -3.58 16.77 -8.31
CA LYS A 318 -3.71 16.35 -9.71
C LYS A 318 -2.52 15.51 -10.20
N GLU A 319 -1.29 15.88 -9.83
CA GLU A 319 -0.10 15.07 -10.15
C GLU A 319 -0.13 13.73 -9.44
N ILE A 320 -0.51 13.69 -8.16
CA ILE A 320 -0.63 12.47 -7.35
C ILE A 320 -1.61 11.50 -7.98
N ARG A 321 -2.82 11.97 -8.31
CA ARG A 321 -3.85 11.16 -8.98
C ARG A 321 -3.33 10.60 -10.31
N THR A 322 -2.61 11.42 -11.07
CA THR A 322 -2.02 11.00 -12.35
C THR A 322 -0.94 9.94 -12.15
N CYS A 323 -0.09 10.08 -11.13
CA CYS A 323 0.96 9.13 -10.79
C CYS A 323 0.37 7.78 -10.32
N ILE A 324 -0.59 7.81 -9.40
CA ILE A 324 -1.32 6.62 -8.92
C ILE A 324 -2.05 5.93 -10.08
N GLN A 325 -2.74 6.69 -10.93
CA GLN A 325 -3.44 6.13 -12.09
C GLN A 325 -2.45 5.44 -13.04
N GLN A 326 -1.31 6.06 -13.34
CA GLN A 326 -0.27 5.46 -14.19
C GLN A 326 0.28 4.15 -13.59
N ALA A 327 0.48 4.12 -12.26
CA ALA A 327 0.94 2.94 -11.55
C ALA A 327 -0.06 1.78 -11.58
N LEU A 328 -1.35 2.07 -11.34
CA LEU A 328 -2.40 1.05 -11.27
C LEU A 328 -2.82 0.51 -12.64
N GLU A 329 -2.86 1.37 -13.66
CA GLU A 329 -3.20 0.97 -15.03
C GLU A 329 -2.07 0.20 -15.71
N LEU A 330 -0.83 0.25 -15.19
CA LEU A 330 0.33 -0.42 -15.79
C LEU A 330 0.08 -1.92 -15.99
N SER A 331 0.16 -2.36 -17.24
CA SER A 331 -0.10 -3.72 -17.72
C SER A 331 0.79 -4.03 -18.92
N LEU A 332 0.93 -5.31 -19.28
CA LEU A 332 1.62 -5.68 -20.52
C LEU A 332 0.99 -5.05 -21.76
N LYS A 333 -0.35 -4.86 -21.77
CA LYS A 333 -1.09 -4.33 -22.92
C LYS A 333 -0.79 -2.85 -23.18
N ASN A 334 -0.59 -2.06 -22.12
CA ASN A 334 -0.34 -0.62 -22.21
C ASN A 334 1.10 -0.22 -21.87
N LEU A 335 2.02 -1.18 -21.72
CA LEU A 335 3.40 -0.87 -21.37
C LEU A 335 4.07 0.05 -22.39
N TRP A 336 3.92 -0.22 -23.69
CA TRP A 336 4.58 0.61 -24.71
C TRP A 336 4.07 2.06 -24.71
N PRO A 337 2.74 2.32 -24.73
CA PRO A 337 2.21 3.66 -24.50
C PRO A 337 2.73 4.31 -23.20
N HIS A 338 2.82 3.53 -22.12
CA HIS A 338 3.36 4.00 -20.84
C HIS A 338 4.83 4.40 -20.98
N VAL A 339 5.69 3.58 -21.58
CA VAL A 339 7.12 3.87 -21.79
C VAL A 339 7.34 5.11 -22.65
N MET A 340 6.51 5.32 -23.67
CA MET A 340 6.60 6.52 -24.50
C MET A 340 6.19 7.80 -23.77
N LYS A 341 5.27 7.70 -22.79
CA LYS A 341 4.73 8.85 -22.04
C LYS A 341 5.49 9.13 -20.74
N ALA A 342 5.70 8.10 -19.93
CA ALA A 342 6.31 8.09 -18.60
C ALA A 342 7.75 7.52 -18.60
N GLY A 343 8.31 7.20 -19.77
CA GLY A 343 9.70 6.74 -19.88
C GLY A 343 9.91 5.27 -19.51
N PRO A 344 11.13 4.76 -19.70
CA PRO A 344 11.43 3.33 -19.58
C PRO A 344 11.55 2.82 -18.13
N PHE A 345 11.53 3.69 -17.13
CA PHE A 345 11.80 3.35 -15.73
C PHE A 345 10.52 3.01 -14.95
N ILE A 346 9.84 1.95 -15.37
CA ILE A 346 8.54 1.54 -14.81
C ILE A 346 8.61 0.96 -13.38
N LYS A 347 9.82 0.74 -12.85
CA LYS A 347 10.00 0.15 -11.51
C LYS A 347 9.36 1.03 -10.43
N GLY A 348 9.42 2.36 -10.58
CA GLY A 348 8.77 3.29 -9.64
C GLY A 348 7.26 3.10 -9.60
N ASP A 349 6.62 2.99 -10.75
CA ASP A 349 5.18 2.74 -10.88
C ASP A 349 4.79 1.37 -10.29
N VAL A 350 5.61 0.34 -10.55
CA VAL A 350 5.40 -0.99 -9.95
C VAL A 350 5.49 -0.94 -8.42
N LEU A 351 6.45 -0.21 -7.84
CA LEU A 351 6.59 -0.08 -6.39
C LEU A 351 5.39 0.64 -5.77
N ILE A 352 4.95 1.75 -6.35
CA ILE A 352 3.74 2.48 -5.90
C ILE A 352 2.54 1.53 -5.92
N ARG A 353 2.33 0.85 -7.05
CA ARG A 353 1.25 -0.11 -7.23
C ARG A 353 1.29 -1.22 -6.17
N ASN A 354 2.46 -1.81 -5.92
CA ASN A 354 2.60 -2.89 -4.95
C ASN A 354 2.29 -2.43 -3.54
N VAL A 355 2.72 -1.23 -3.14
CA VAL A 355 2.39 -0.70 -1.82
C VAL A 355 0.88 -0.46 -1.71
N LEU A 356 0.24 0.12 -2.73
CA LEU A 356 -1.22 0.27 -2.75
C LEU A 356 -1.96 -1.07 -2.72
N LEU A 357 -1.48 -2.08 -3.45
CA LEU A 357 -2.07 -3.42 -3.45
C LEU A 357 -1.76 -4.20 -2.17
N SER A 358 -0.68 -3.90 -1.46
CA SER A 358 -0.41 -4.50 -0.14
C SER A 358 -1.43 -4.08 0.92
N VAL A 359 -2.20 -3.02 0.64
CA VAL A 359 -3.35 -2.63 1.44
C VAL A 359 -4.56 -3.53 1.18
N ALA A 360 -4.67 -4.16 0.03
CA ALA A 360 -5.57 -5.30 -0.15
C ALA A 360 -4.96 -6.52 0.57
N GLU A 361 -5.79 -7.41 1.13
CA GLU A 361 -5.29 -8.37 2.11
C GLU A 361 -4.65 -9.57 1.40
N SER A 362 -3.50 -10.01 1.90
CA SER A 362 -2.86 -11.24 1.47
C SER A 362 -3.64 -12.44 2.04
N GLY A 363 -4.68 -12.86 1.33
CA GLY A 363 -5.55 -13.96 1.76
C GLY A 363 -6.88 -14.05 1.02
N GLY A 364 -7.24 -13.03 0.23
CA GLY A 364 -8.42 -13.09 -0.64
C GLY A 364 -8.23 -14.00 -1.85
N GLU A 365 -9.34 -14.59 -2.31
CA GLU A 365 -9.36 -15.28 -3.61
C GLU A 365 -9.46 -14.23 -4.73
N GLY A 366 -8.40 -14.10 -5.52
CA GLY A 366 -8.37 -13.23 -6.70
C GLY A 366 -7.82 -11.82 -6.46
N MET A 367 -7.73 -11.06 -7.56
CA MET A 367 -7.30 -9.66 -7.53
C MET A 367 -8.44 -8.77 -7.01
N PRO A 368 -8.17 -7.79 -6.12
CA PRO A 368 -9.20 -6.87 -5.65
C PRO A 368 -9.76 -6.06 -6.82
N GLN A 369 -11.07 -5.85 -6.83
CA GLN A 369 -11.69 -4.84 -7.69
C GLN A 369 -11.32 -3.48 -7.16
N MET A 370 -10.87 -2.57 -8.03
CA MET A 370 -10.47 -1.23 -7.64
C MET A 370 -11.24 -0.16 -8.40
N GLU A 371 -11.75 0.81 -7.65
CA GLU A 371 -12.50 1.95 -8.18
C GLU A 371 -12.01 3.24 -7.54
N VAL A 372 -12.09 4.36 -8.28
CA VAL A 372 -11.92 5.69 -7.68
C VAL A 372 -13.31 6.23 -7.37
N VAL A 373 -13.58 6.45 -6.08
CA VAL A 373 -14.87 6.94 -5.59
C VAL A 373 -14.70 8.30 -4.91
N GLN A 374 -15.69 9.18 -5.08
CA GLN A 374 -15.75 10.48 -4.40
C GLN A 374 -16.66 10.34 -3.18
N ILE A 375 -16.10 10.37 -1.97
CA ILE A 375 -16.85 10.21 -0.72
C ILE A 375 -16.78 11.53 0.05
N GLY A 376 -17.91 12.24 0.08
CA GLY A 376 -17.96 13.61 0.59
C GLY A 376 -17.03 14.55 -0.19
N GLY A 377 -16.16 15.25 0.54
CA GLY A 377 -15.21 16.20 -0.05
C GLY A 377 -13.95 15.58 -0.67
N GLN A 378 -13.71 14.26 -0.54
CA GLN A 378 -12.43 13.65 -0.94
C GLN A 378 -12.58 12.46 -1.89
N GLN A 379 -11.50 12.19 -2.64
CA GLN A 379 -11.35 10.99 -3.47
C GLN A 379 -10.67 9.85 -2.72
N PHE A 380 -11.22 8.66 -2.88
CA PHE A 380 -10.70 7.41 -2.32
C PHE A 380 -10.43 6.40 -3.41
N LEU A 381 -9.35 5.64 -3.25
CA LEU A 381 -9.20 4.34 -3.89
C LEU A 381 -9.99 3.34 -3.05
N GLN A 382 -11.00 2.74 -3.67
CA GLN A 382 -11.82 1.70 -3.09
C GLN A 382 -11.34 0.35 -3.59
N PHE A 383 -11.06 -0.56 -2.67
CA PHE A 383 -10.67 -1.94 -2.95
C PHE A 383 -11.77 -2.86 -2.44
N ARG A 384 -12.34 -3.70 -3.31
CA ARG A 384 -13.35 -4.71 -2.94
C ARG A 384 -12.78 -6.10 -3.19
N GLN A 385 -12.86 -6.96 -2.18
CA GLN A 385 -12.34 -8.33 -2.23
C GLN A 385 -13.20 -9.26 -1.38
N THR A 386 -13.26 -10.53 -1.75
CA THR A 386 -13.84 -11.58 -0.91
C THR A 386 -12.70 -12.29 -0.17
N LEU A 387 -12.77 -12.31 1.16
CA LEU A 387 -11.80 -12.96 2.01
C LEU A 387 -12.37 -14.26 2.59
N THR A 388 -11.55 -15.32 2.53
CA THR A 388 -11.88 -16.62 3.11
C THR A 388 -10.95 -16.87 4.30
N HIS A 389 -11.30 -16.36 5.48
CA HIS A 389 -10.46 -16.52 6.68
C HIS A 389 -10.51 -17.94 7.26
N ARG A 390 -11.65 -18.63 7.05
CA ARG A 390 -11.90 -20.04 7.41
C ARG A 390 -12.75 -20.65 6.29
N PRO A 391 -12.71 -21.98 6.08
CA PRO A 391 -13.47 -22.64 5.01
C PRO A 391 -14.99 -22.41 5.06
N LEU A 392 -15.53 -21.84 6.15
CA LEU A 392 -16.94 -21.56 6.35
C LEU A 392 -17.26 -20.07 6.54
N GLU A 393 -16.26 -19.19 6.66
CA GLU A 393 -16.46 -17.76 6.90
C GLU A 393 -15.85 -16.98 5.74
N THR A 394 -16.69 -16.76 4.74
CA THR A 394 -16.41 -15.87 3.63
C THR A 394 -16.99 -14.49 3.94
N GLN A 395 -16.14 -13.47 3.86
CA GLN A 395 -16.50 -12.10 4.15
C GLN A 395 -16.22 -11.23 2.93
N TRP A 396 -17.12 -10.30 2.65
CA TRP A 396 -16.84 -9.22 1.72
C TRP A 396 -16.12 -8.14 2.50
N VAL A 397 -14.95 -7.73 1.99
CA VAL A 397 -14.15 -6.64 2.55
C VAL A 397 -14.00 -5.52 1.53
N GLU A 398 -14.32 -4.31 1.96
CA GLU A 398 -14.13 -3.07 1.21
C GLU A 398 -13.16 -2.16 1.97
N ARG A 399 -12.09 -1.70 1.31
CA ARG A 399 -11.10 -0.77 1.90
C ARG A 399 -11.09 0.54 1.15
N LEU A 400 -11.01 1.63 1.88
CA LEU A 400 -10.95 2.99 1.35
C LEU A 400 -9.63 3.65 1.75
N ILE A 401 -8.93 4.20 0.77
CA ILE A 401 -7.66 4.92 0.93
C ILE A 401 -7.81 6.30 0.31
N SER A 402 -7.78 7.36 1.12
CA SER A 402 -7.80 8.73 0.58
C SER A 402 -6.53 9.01 -0.24
N VAL A 403 -6.69 9.59 -1.42
CA VAL A 403 -5.57 10.02 -2.29
C VAL A 403 -5.31 11.53 -2.19
N GLU A 404 -5.94 12.20 -1.23
CA GLU A 404 -5.91 13.66 -1.09
C GLU A 404 -5.15 14.17 0.13
N THR A 405 -4.69 13.26 0.99
CA THR A 405 -3.95 13.59 2.21
C THR A 405 -2.66 12.77 2.28
N ASN A 406 -1.64 13.33 2.93
CA ASN A 406 -0.47 12.53 3.31
C ASN A 406 -0.79 11.53 4.43
N ASN A 407 -1.72 11.86 5.31
CA ASN A 407 -2.00 11.14 6.56
C ASN A 407 -3.14 10.15 6.37
N ILE A 408 -2.91 9.14 5.53
CA ILE A 408 -3.94 8.20 5.11
C ILE A 408 -4.28 7.25 6.26
N GLN A 409 -5.55 7.15 6.59
CA GLN A 409 -6.10 6.04 7.37
C GLN A 409 -6.79 5.05 6.41
N ILE A 410 -6.50 3.77 6.56
CA ILE A 410 -7.15 2.71 5.78
C ILE A 410 -8.45 2.34 6.49
N LEU A 411 -9.56 2.84 5.95
CA LEU A 411 -10.89 2.52 6.45
C LEU A 411 -11.36 1.20 5.82
N GLU A 412 -11.74 0.24 6.64
CA GLU A 412 -12.23 -1.06 6.20
C GLU A 412 -13.68 -1.27 6.62
N PHE A 413 -14.48 -1.72 5.66
CA PHE A 413 -15.80 -2.27 5.85
C PHE A 413 -15.78 -3.78 5.68
N THR A 414 -16.32 -4.50 6.65
CA THR A 414 -16.46 -5.96 6.60
C THR A 414 -17.94 -6.31 6.69
N THR A 415 -18.42 -7.18 5.80
CA THR A 415 -19.81 -7.66 5.78
C THR A 415 -19.88 -9.13 5.36
N SER A 416 -20.98 -9.81 5.64
CA SER A 416 -21.21 -11.16 5.13
C SER A 416 -21.46 -11.12 3.62
N LEU A 417 -21.25 -12.25 2.92
CA LEU A 417 -21.57 -12.33 1.48
C LEU A 417 -23.08 -12.33 1.17
N ASP A 418 -23.95 -12.27 2.18
CA ASP A 418 -25.39 -12.18 1.94
C ASP A 418 -25.74 -10.90 1.19
N LYS A 419 -26.65 -11.03 0.21
CA LYS A 419 -27.10 -9.91 -0.63
C LYS A 419 -27.73 -8.81 0.23
N ASN A 420 -28.41 -9.17 1.31
CA ASN A 420 -28.97 -8.18 2.24
C ASN A 420 -27.88 -7.36 2.92
N ALA A 421 -26.77 -7.99 3.31
CA ALA A 421 -25.67 -7.32 3.97
C ALA A 421 -24.89 -6.40 3.02
N GLN A 422 -24.75 -6.77 1.75
CA GLN A 422 -24.21 -5.88 0.71
C GLN A 422 -25.13 -4.69 0.42
N SER A 423 -26.42 -4.94 0.24
CA SER A 423 -27.42 -3.88 0.04
C SER A 423 -27.49 -2.93 1.25
N SER A 424 -27.32 -3.46 2.46
CA SER A 424 -27.26 -2.69 3.70
C SER A 424 -26.03 -1.79 3.72
N LEU A 425 -24.86 -2.31 3.30
CA LEU A 425 -23.63 -1.53 3.19
C LEU A 425 -23.76 -0.38 2.20
N ASP A 426 -24.32 -0.62 1.02
CA ASP A 426 -24.51 0.43 0.02
C ASP A 426 -25.49 1.50 0.49
N ASP A 427 -26.64 1.10 1.06
CA ASP A 427 -27.61 2.02 1.68
C ASP A 427 -26.96 2.86 2.81
N PHE A 428 -26.16 2.21 3.66
CA PHE A 428 -25.45 2.87 4.76
C PHE A 428 -24.45 3.89 4.24
N LYS A 429 -23.58 3.51 3.28
CA LYS A 429 -22.59 4.41 2.68
C LYS A 429 -23.27 5.61 2.05
N GLN A 430 -24.30 5.39 1.23
CA GLN A 430 -25.03 6.46 0.56
C GLN A 430 -25.61 7.46 1.57
N THR A 431 -26.17 6.96 2.67
CA THR A 431 -26.82 7.79 3.70
C THR A 431 -25.82 8.47 4.65
N PHE A 432 -24.79 7.74 5.09
CA PHE A 432 -23.83 8.23 6.09
C PHE A 432 -22.74 9.07 5.44
N PHE A 433 -22.30 8.72 4.23
CA PHE A 433 -21.24 9.43 3.52
C PHE A 433 -21.71 10.54 2.59
N GLY A 434 -23.00 10.64 2.28
CA GLY A 434 -23.52 11.71 1.41
C GLY A 434 -23.11 13.13 1.85
N ASN A 435 -23.01 13.35 3.18
CA ASN A 435 -22.67 14.64 3.80
C ASN A 435 -21.41 14.58 4.69
N ILE A 436 -20.51 13.63 4.47
CA ILE A 436 -19.31 13.48 5.31
C ILE A 436 -18.24 14.53 4.97
N SER A 437 -17.61 15.05 6.02
CA SER A 437 -16.40 15.88 5.98
C SER A 437 -15.25 15.12 6.62
N TRP A 438 -14.09 15.11 5.95
CA TRP A 438 -12.89 14.39 6.38
C TRP A 438 -11.81 15.35 6.90
N TYR A 439 -11.06 14.89 7.90
CA TYR A 439 -10.09 15.70 8.65
C TYR A 439 -8.76 14.98 8.91
N PHE A 440 -8.31 14.17 7.94
CA PHE A 440 -7.08 13.35 8.08
C PHE A 440 -5.82 14.15 8.44
N ASP A 441 -5.74 15.41 8.02
CA ASP A 441 -4.60 16.29 8.28
C ASP A 441 -4.64 16.98 9.67
N TYR A 442 -5.61 16.62 10.52
CA TYR A 442 -5.83 17.29 11.81
C TYR A 442 -5.83 16.33 13.01
N LYS A 443 -5.31 16.81 14.14
CA LYS A 443 -5.37 16.15 15.46
C LYS A 443 -6.41 16.80 16.34
N ASP A 444 -7.04 15.98 17.18
CA ASP A 444 -7.92 16.41 18.29
C ASP A 444 -8.93 17.49 17.89
N ILE A 445 -9.64 17.24 16.77
CA ILE A 445 -10.58 18.18 16.14
C ILE A 445 -11.80 18.39 17.04
N PHE A 446 -12.30 17.28 17.59
CA PHE A 446 -13.52 17.25 18.40
C PHE A 446 -13.14 17.16 19.87
N ALA A 447 -13.39 18.23 20.62
CA ALA A 447 -13.26 18.18 22.07
C ALA A 447 -14.32 17.27 22.69
N TYR A 448 -14.12 16.84 23.94
CA TYR A 448 -15.15 16.15 24.70
C TYR A 448 -16.44 17.01 24.71
N PRO A 449 -17.61 16.46 24.34
CA PRO A 449 -18.84 17.23 24.27
C PRO A 449 -19.20 17.86 25.63
N THR A 450 -19.52 19.16 25.62
CA THR A 450 -19.93 19.86 26.85
C THR A 450 -21.34 19.51 27.30
N ASP A 451 -22.19 19.12 26.34
CA ASP A 451 -23.56 18.69 26.57
C ASP A 451 -23.67 17.17 26.44
N ASN A 452 -24.35 16.53 27.39
CA ASN A 452 -24.59 15.09 27.39
C ASN A 452 -25.47 14.65 26.22
N GLY A 453 -26.35 15.54 25.73
CA GLY A 453 -27.15 15.29 24.53
C GLY A 453 -26.31 15.15 23.25
N ALA A 454 -25.08 15.64 23.25
CA ALA A 454 -24.16 15.54 22.13
C ALA A 454 -23.24 14.30 22.20
N LEU A 455 -23.33 13.49 23.27
CA LEU A 455 -22.62 12.21 23.33
C LEU A 455 -23.25 11.23 22.35
N GLY A 456 -22.41 10.67 21.48
CA GLY A 456 -22.79 9.70 20.46
C GLY A 456 -21.98 8.41 20.55
N PRO A 457 -22.33 7.40 19.74
CA PRO A 457 -21.55 6.17 19.62
C PRO A 457 -20.07 6.41 19.28
N PHE A 458 -19.78 7.39 18.43
CA PHE A 458 -18.41 7.78 18.11
C PHE A 458 -17.67 8.45 19.28
N SER A 459 -18.38 9.13 20.19
CA SER A 459 -17.78 9.64 21.42
C SER A 459 -17.27 8.49 22.30
N VAL A 460 -17.97 7.35 22.31
CA VAL A 460 -17.47 6.14 22.99
C VAL A 460 -16.18 5.66 22.32
N ILE A 461 -16.13 5.58 20.99
CA ILE A 461 -14.92 5.17 20.26
C ILE A 461 -13.73 6.09 20.55
N ASP A 462 -13.95 7.40 20.54
CA ASP A 462 -12.88 8.37 20.72
C ASP A 462 -12.36 8.40 22.16
N PHE A 463 -13.25 8.43 23.15
CA PHE A 463 -12.87 8.77 24.53
C PHE A 463 -12.71 7.55 25.45
N TYR A 464 -13.23 6.37 25.10
CA TYR A 464 -13.21 5.21 26.01
C TYR A 464 -11.82 4.63 26.25
N LEU A 465 -10.87 4.79 25.32
CA LEU A 465 -9.49 4.34 25.52
C LEU A 465 -8.55 5.45 26.00
N GLN A 466 -8.96 6.70 25.84
CA GLN A 466 -8.11 7.87 26.00
C GLN A 466 -8.29 8.50 27.39
N ASN A 467 -7.20 9.02 27.97
CA ASN A 467 -7.25 9.79 29.22
C ASN A 467 -7.65 11.25 28.96
N GLN A 468 -8.65 11.45 28.11
CA GLN A 468 -9.12 12.78 27.66
C GLN A 468 -10.49 13.15 28.25
N ILE A 469 -11.14 12.24 29.00
CA ILE A 469 -12.40 12.54 29.68
C ILE A 469 -12.10 13.42 30.90
N PRO A 470 -12.69 14.62 31.02
CA PRO A 470 -12.55 15.44 32.21
C PRO A 470 -12.99 14.65 33.47
N PRO A 471 -12.25 14.70 34.60
CA PRO A 471 -12.57 13.88 35.78
C PRO A 471 -13.99 14.08 36.31
N ASP A 472 -14.53 15.30 36.22
CA ASP A 472 -15.88 15.70 36.60
C ASP A 472 -16.95 15.16 35.64
N LYS A 473 -16.60 14.90 34.38
CA LYS A 473 -17.50 14.37 33.34
C LYS A 473 -17.50 12.85 33.22
N LYS A 474 -16.66 12.18 33.99
CA LYS A 474 -16.46 10.73 33.89
C LYS A 474 -17.68 9.91 34.28
N SER A 475 -18.36 10.27 35.36
CA SER A 475 -19.60 9.59 35.76
C SER A 475 -20.69 9.79 34.70
N GLU A 476 -20.81 11.00 34.15
CA GLU A 476 -21.79 11.29 33.09
C GLU A 476 -21.52 10.45 31.83
N PHE A 477 -20.25 10.26 31.46
CA PHE A 477 -19.85 9.39 30.36
C PHE A 477 -20.16 7.91 30.63
N GLU A 478 -19.85 7.41 31.83
CA GLU A 478 -20.16 6.04 32.24
C GLU A 478 -21.67 5.76 32.20
N ASP A 479 -22.47 6.69 32.73
CA ASP A 479 -23.93 6.61 32.72
C ASP A 479 -24.47 6.64 31.28
N TYR A 480 -23.94 7.51 30.41
CA TYR A 480 -24.28 7.54 28.99
C TYR A 480 -24.03 6.19 28.31
N VAL A 481 -22.83 5.61 28.48
CA VAL A 481 -22.50 4.32 27.86
C VAL A 481 -23.44 3.23 28.36
N TYR A 482 -23.71 3.19 29.66
CA TYR A 482 -24.66 2.22 30.22
C TYR A 482 -26.06 2.37 29.61
N HIS A 483 -26.63 3.58 29.64
CA HIS A 483 -27.97 3.85 29.11
C HIS A 483 -28.06 3.58 27.61
N TYR A 484 -27.03 3.92 26.85
CA TYR A 484 -26.97 3.62 25.43
C TYR A 484 -27.13 2.12 25.14
N PHE A 485 -26.37 1.26 25.84
CA PHE A 485 -26.50 -0.19 25.67
C PHE A 485 -27.79 -0.75 26.30
N PHE A 486 -28.30 -0.14 27.36
CA PHE A 486 -29.57 -0.50 27.97
C PHE A 486 -30.74 -0.29 27.00
N ASP A 487 -30.81 0.86 26.35
CA ASP A 487 -31.86 1.20 25.38
C ASP A 487 -31.82 0.29 24.15
N LEU A 488 -30.62 -0.02 23.66
CA LEU A 488 -30.43 -1.02 22.60
C LEU A 488 -30.88 -2.41 23.03
N GLY A 489 -30.59 -2.79 24.28
CA GLY A 489 -31.00 -4.08 24.85
C GLY A 489 -32.52 -4.19 24.98
N LYS A 490 -33.16 -3.14 25.48
CA LYS A 490 -34.62 -3.00 25.54
C LYS A 490 -35.23 -3.13 24.16
N TYR A 491 -34.74 -2.37 23.20
CA TYR A 491 -35.20 -2.44 21.81
C TYR A 491 -35.08 -3.87 21.24
N ALA A 492 -33.95 -4.54 21.46
CA ALA A 492 -33.75 -5.91 20.98
C ALA A 492 -34.76 -6.89 21.58
N LEU A 493 -35.08 -6.78 22.87
CA LEU A 493 -36.05 -7.65 23.53
C LEU A 493 -37.49 -7.34 23.12
N ASP A 494 -37.87 -6.06 23.09
CA ASP A 494 -39.21 -5.60 22.70
C ASP A 494 -39.57 -6.05 21.27
N ASN A 495 -38.57 -6.14 20.38
CA ASN A 495 -38.74 -6.56 19.00
C ASN A 495 -38.38 -8.03 18.75
N SER A 496 -38.03 -8.79 19.79
CA SER A 496 -37.55 -10.18 19.68
C SER A 496 -36.41 -10.34 18.64
N ASP A 497 -35.49 -9.39 18.61
CA ASP A 497 -34.37 -9.34 17.68
C ASP A 497 -33.14 -10.08 18.23
N GLU A 498 -33.15 -11.38 18.02
CA GLU A 498 -32.08 -12.31 18.40
C GLU A 498 -30.69 -11.92 17.87
N THR A 499 -30.62 -11.41 16.63
CA THR A 499 -29.35 -11.01 16.01
C THR A 499 -28.73 -9.83 16.76
N LEU A 500 -29.53 -8.78 16.99
CA LEU A 500 -29.10 -7.63 17.76
C LEU A 500 -28.75 -8.02 19.20
N ARG A 501 -29.56 -8.87 19.85
CA ARG A 501 -29.27 -9.33 21.23
C ARG A 501 -27.92 -10.04 21.32
N ASN A 502 -27.62 -10.95 20.40
CA ASN A 502 -26.34 -11.68 20.37
C ASN A 502 -25.15 -10.74 20.09
N LEU A 503 -25.34 -9.73 19.24
CA LEU A 503 -24.35 -8.70 19.01
C LEU A 503 -24.09 -7.89 20.29
N LEU A 504 -25.13 -7.42 20.98
CA LEU A 504 -25.03 -6.66 22.23
C LEU A 504 -24.37 -7.47 23.35
N LEU A 505 -24.65 -8.77 23.46
CA LEU A 505 -23.99 -9.67 24.41
C LEU A 505 -22.47 -9.70 24.21
N THR A 506 -22.04 -9.80 22.96
CA THR A 506 -20.61 -9.83 22.61
C THR A 506 -19.96 -8.47 22.88
N THR A 507 -20.62 -7.39 22.47
CA THR A 507 -20.09 -6.03 22.62
C THR A 507 -20.02 -5.58 24.08
N THR A 508 -21.08 -5.79 24.87
CA THR A 508 -21.09 -5.45 26.31
C THR A 508 -20.00 -6.19 27.07
N MET A 509 -19.76 -7.47 26.76
CA MET A 509 -18.64 -8.22 27.34
C MET A 509 -17.29 -7.58 27.00
N ARG A 510 -17.04 -7.22 25.74
CA ARG A 510 -15.80 -6.58 25.31
C ARG A 510 -15.59 -5.22 25.97
N ILE A 511 -16.64 -4.43 26.11
CA ILE A 511 -16.60 -3.13 26.81
C ILE A 511 -16.17 -3.32 28.27
N VAL A 512 -16.76 -4.29 28.98
CA VAL A 512 -16.35 -4.64 30.35
C VAL A 512 -14.89 -5.07 30.41
N ASP A 513 -14.44 -5.90 29.48
CA ASP A 513 -13.06 -6.38 29.44
C ASP A 513 -12.08 -5.23 29.18
N VAL A 514 -12.41 -4.31 28.26
CA VAL A 514 -11.62 -3.10 28.01
C VAL A 514 -11.56 -2.21 29.25
N ALA A 515 -12.69 -1.99 29.94
CA ALA A 515 -12.73 -1.20 31.17
C ALA A 515 -11.82 -1.80 32.25
N LYS A 516 -11.86 -3.12 32.45
CA LYS A 516 -10.98 -3.82 33.40
C LYS A 516 -9.50 -3.70 33.01
N LEU A 517 -9.18 -3.88 31.73
CA LEU A 517 -7.82 -3.68 31.23
C LEU A 517 -7.32 -2.26 31.44
N LYS A 518 -8.21 -1.27 31.27
CA LYS A 518 -7.92 0.13 31.54
C LYS A 518 -7.64 0.37 33.03
N ASN A 519 -8.45 -0.19 33.92
CA ASN A 519 -8.26 -0.06 35.38
C ASN A 519 -6.96 -0.70 35.89
N ILE A 520 -6.50 -1.77 35.24
CA ILE A 520 -5.20 -2.38 35.58
C ILE A 520 -4.05 -1.42 35.24
N LYS A 521 -4.19 -0.66 34.14
CA LYS A 521 -3.15 0.25 33.66
C LYS A 521 -3.20 1.61 34.38
N ASP A 522 -4.40 2.16 34.51
CA ASP A 522 -4.71 3.44 35.11
C ASP A 522 -5.62 3.13 36.32
N VAL A 523 -5.03 3.04 37.52
CA VAL A 523 -5.69 2.53 38.74
C VAL A 523 -7.07 3.15 38.93
N ASP A 524 -8.08 2.28 38.94
CA ASP A 524 -9.49 2.63 39.13
C ASP A 524 -9.96 3.76 38.19
N TYR A 525 -9.57 3.68 36.92
CA TYR A 525 -10.14 4.57 35.91
C TYR A 525 -11.66 4.39 35.87
N TYR A 526 -12.22 3.35 35.27
CA TYR A 526 -13.67 3.16 35.32
C TYR A 526 -14.18 2.76 36.71
N SER A 527 -15.32 3.31 37.12
CA SER A 527 -15.90 3.00 38.42
C SER A 527 -16.33 1.53 38.52
N LEU A 528 -16.20 0.93 39.71
CA LEU A 528 -16.68 -0.43 39.97
C LEU A 528 -18.21 -0.52 39.77
N ARG A 529 -18.93 0.56 40.07
CA ARG A 529 -20.39 0.69 39.84
C ARG A 529 -20.72 0.49 38.37
N TYR A 530 -20.05 1.22 37.47
CA TYR A 530 -20.25 1.10 36.04
C TYR A 530 -19.95 -0.31 35.51
N ILE A 531 -18.83 -0.91 35.94
CA ILE A 531 -18.48 -2.29 35.55
C ILE A 531 -19.58 -3.28 35.97
N ASN A 532 -20.08 -3.16 37.20
CA ASN A 532 -21.15 -4.03 37.72
C ASN A 532 -22.47 -3.82 36.95
N PHE A 533 -22.83 -2.59 36.60
CA PHE A 533 -24.01 -2.30 35.80
C PHE A 533 -23.92 -2.88 34.39
N MET A 534 -22.78 -2.75 33.71
CA MET A 534 -22.58 -3.35 32.40
C MET A 534 -22.63 -4.90 32.47
N GLN A 535 -22.14 -5.50 33.55
CA GLN A 535 -22.27 -6.94 33.79
C GLN A 535 -23.71 -7.37 34.07
N ALA A 536 -24.46 -6.60 34.85
CA ALA A 536 -25.89 -6.85 35.09
C ALA A 536 -26.71 -6.76 33.80
N LEU A 537 -26.45 -5.74 32.99
CA LEU A 537 -27.05 -5.58 31.66
C LEU A 537 -26.79 -6.80 30.76
N LYS A 538 -25.53 -7.28 30.72
CA LYS A 538 -25.20 -8.51 30.00
C LYS A 538 -26.01 -9.70 30.51
N MET A 539 -26.10 -9.90 31.83
CA MET A 539 -26.85 -11.02 32.40
C MET A 539 -28.35 -10.93 32.10
N ALA A 540 -28.92 -9.72 32.12
CA ALA A 540 -30.31 -9.48 31.74
C ALA A 540 -30.57 -9.86 30.27
N LEU A 541 -29.65 -9.51 29.36
CA LEU A 541 -29.71 -9.93 27.95
C LEU A 541 -29.60 -11.45 27.77
N VAL A 542 -28.75 -12.13 28.56
CA VAL A 542 -28.63 -13.61 28.50
C VAL A 542 -29.93 -14.29 28.96
N GLN A 543 -30.58 -13.73 29.98
CA GLN A 543 -31.77 -14.30 30.61
C GLN A 543 -33.08 -13.89 29.94
N ASN A 544 -33.05 -13.01 28.93
CA ASN A 544 -34.26 -12.37 28.37
C ASN A 544 -35.13 -11.71 29.45
N ASN A 545 -34.50 -11.08 30.43
CA ASN A 545 -35.18 -10.50 31.58
C ASN A 545 -35.81 -9.14 31.21
N ALA A 546 -37.05 -9.16 30.71
CA ALA A 546 -37.79 -7.94 30.33
C ALA A 546 -38.04 -7.00 31.52
N ASP A 547 -38.21 -7.52 32.73
CA ASP A 547 -38.44 -6.70 33.93
C ASP A 547 -37.25 -5.80 34.26
N TYR A 548 -36.04 -6.22 33.92
CA TYR A 548 -34.84 -5.39 34.04
C TYR A 548 -34.92 -4.13 33.17
N PHE A 549 -35.58 -4.20 32.00
CA PHE A 549 -35.70 -3.10 31.05
C PHE A 549 -37.00 -2.28 31.21
N ALA A 550 -37.91 -2.74 32.07
CA ALA A 550 -39.14 -2.05 32.42
C ALA A 550 -38.94 -0.97 33.50
N ASN A 551 -37.92 -1.15 34.34
CA ASN A 551 -37.50 -0.21 35.38
C ASN A 551 -36.38 0.70 34.90
#